data_AF-V4AI60-F1
#
_entry.id   AF-V4AI60-F1
#
_cell.length_a   1.000
_cell.length_b   1.000
_cell.length_c   1.000
_cell.angle_alpha   90.00
_cell.angle_beta   90.00
_cell.angle_gamma   90.00
#
_symmetry.space_group_name_H-M   'P 1'
#
loop_
_entity.id
_entity.type
_entity.pdbx_description
1 polymer ?
#
loop_
_entity_poly.entity_id
_entity_poly.type
_entity_poly.pdbx_seq_one_letter_code
_entity_poly.pdbx_strand_id
1 'polypeptide(L)'
;GVKVDKNGQGLLKVFKHQLMQFKNLGPDMADAILGVYPSPSLLLQGYNQCNGEKEKEKLLENIMVRRGGGVLATNRRVGKEMSRRIYLFLTTRDPN
;
A
#
# COMPACT_ATOMS: atom_id res chain seq x y z
N GLY A 1 -0.73 17.68 9.38
CA GLY A 1 -1.99 17.12 8.84
C GLY A 1 -2.10 17.44 7.36
N VAL A 2 -2.55 16.49 6.54
CA VAL A 2 -2.78 16.70 5.10
C VAL A 2 -4.10 17.48 4.93
N LYS A 3 -4.09 18.57 4.16
CA LYS A 3 -5.33 19.29 3.82
C LYS A 3 -6.14 18.44 2.83
N VAL A 4 -7.37 18.10 3.20
CA VAL A 4 -8.33 17.40 2.33
C VAL A 4 -9.45 18.39 2.02
N ASP A 5 -9.71 18.60 0.73
CA ASP A 5 -10.83 19.41 0.29
C ASP A 5 -12.15 18.62 0.39
N LYS A 6 -13.26 19.33 0.53
CA LYS A 6 -14.63 18.78 0.56
C LYS A 6 -15.00 17.95 -0.67
N ASN A 7 -14.27 18.12 -1.77
CA ASN A 7 -14.39 17.30 -2.98
C ASN A 7 -13.60 15.97 -2.93
N GLY A 8 -13.04 15.58 -1.77
CA GLY A 8 -12.18 14.40 -1.63
C GLY A 8 -10.78 14.58 -2.21
N GLN A 9 -10.47 15.75 -2.76
CA GLN A 9 -9.13 16.10 -3.25
C GLN A 9 -8.18 16.21 -2.06
N GLY A 10 -7.36 15.16 -1.87
CA GLY A 10 -6.46 15.02 -0.73
C GLY A 10 -6.52 13.65 -0.07
N LEU A 11 -7.57 12.85 -0.31
CA LEU A 11 -7.68 11.48 0.23
C LEU A 11 -6.53 10.58 -0.26
N LEU A 12 -6.16 10.70 -1.54
CA LEU A 12 -4.97 10.02 -2.10
C LEU A 12 -3.69 10.39 -1.34
N LYS A 13 -3.52 11.68 -0.99
CA LYS A 13 -2.35 12.14 -0.24
C LYS A 13 -2.39 11.62 1.20
N VAL A 14 -3.55 11.64 1.85
CA VAL A 14 -3.73 11.05 3.18
C VAL A 14 -3.38 9.57 3.16
N PHE A 15 -3.90 8.84 2.19
CA PHE A 15 -3.64 7.40 2.08
C PHE A 15 -2.16 7.12 1.80
N LYS A 16 -1.51 7.91 0.93
CA LYS A 16 -0.05 7.89 0.76
C LYS A 16 0.69 8.07 2.08
N HIS A 17 0.30 9.10 2.84
CA HIS A 17 0.90 9.38 4.15
C HIS A 17 0.64 8.27 5.16
N GLN A 18 -0.53 7.62 5.15
CA GLN A 18 -0.83 6.46 5.98
C GLN A 18 0.07 5.28 5.62
N LEU A 19 0.26 4.99 4.34
CA LEU A 19 1.20 3.96 3.89
C LEU A 19 2.64 4.30 4.32
N MET A 20 3.05 5.56 4.22
CA MET A 20 4.39 5.98 4.66
C MET A 20 4.62 5.91 6.18
N GLN A 21 3.57 5.76 7.00
CA GLN A 21 3.74 5.53 8.45
C GLN A 21 4.23 4.11 8.78
N PHE A 22 4.09 3.15 7.85
CA PHE A 22 4.63 1.82 8.05
C PHE A 22 6.18 1.86 7.99
N LYS A 23 6.82 1.28 9.00
CA LYS A 23 8.29 1.15 9.04
C LYS A 23 8.79 0.46 7.78
N ASN A 24 9.77 1.07 7.09
CA ASN A 24 10.36 0.67 5.81
C ASN A 24 9.50 0.90 4.55
N LEU A 25 8.34 1.55 4.66
CA LEU A 25 7.54 1.93 3.49
C LEU A 25 7.96 3.33 3.01
N GLY A 26 8.81 3.37 1.98
CA GLY A 26 9.24 4.63 1.35
C GLY A 26 8.18 5.24 0.41
N PRO A 27 8.34 6.51 0.01
CA PRO A 27 7.41 7.18 -0.89
C PRO A 27 7.20 6.44 -2.22
N ASP A 28 8.26 5.87 -2.80
CA ASP A 28 8.15 5.07 -4.05
C ASP A 28 7.25 3.84 -3.86
N MET A 29 7.34 3.17 -2.70
CA MET A 29 6.50 2.01 -2.40
C MET A 29 5.04 2.42 -2.24
N ALA A 30 4.80 3.54 -1.56
CA ALA A 30 3.47 4.10 -1.41
C ALA A 30 2.87 4.45 -2.77
N ASP A 31 3.62 5.11 -3.66
CA ASP A 31 3.17 5.42 -5.02
C ASP A 31 2.87 4.16 -5.85
N ALA A 32 3.70 3.12 -5.73
CA ALA A 32 3.46 1.85 -6.41
C ALA A 32 2.16 1.19 -5.95
N ILE A 33 1.88 1.19 -4.64
CA ILE A 33 0.64 0.67 -4.08
C ILE A 33 -0.55 1.52 -4.54
N LEU A 34 -0.43 2.85 -4.50
CA LEU A 34 -1.47 3.78 -4.96
C LEU A 34 -1.79 3.64 -6.44
N GLY A 35 -0.79 3.28 -7.26
CA GLY A 35 -0.98 3.02 -8.68
C GLY A 35 -1.87 1.81 -8.96
N VAL A 36 -1.88 0.81 -8.07
CA VAL A 36 -2.76 -0.36 -8.17
C VAL A 36 -4.06 -0.15 -7.40
N TYR A 37 -3.96 0.41 -6.19
CA TYR A 37 -5.05 0.64 -5.25
C TYR A 37 -5.07 2.12 -4.82
N PRO A 38 -5.76 3.00 -5.56
CA PRO A 38 -5.82 4.43 -5.22
C PRO A 38 -6.65 4.74 -3.97
N SER A 39 -7.29 3.74 -3.36
CA SER A 39 -8.07 3.91 -2.12
C SER A 39 -7.94 2.71 -1.17
N PRO A 40 -8.08 2.94 0.16
CA PRO A 40 -8.11 1.85 1.14
C PRO A 40 -9.23 0.85 0.88
N SER A 41 -10.39 1.34 0.43
CA SER A 41 -11.56 0.51 0.13
C SER A 41 -11.30 -0.46 -1.02
N LEU A 42 -10.58 -0.04 -2.07
CA LEU A 42 -10.18 -0.92 -3.17
C LEU A 42 -9.17 -1.99 -2.68
N LEU A 43 -8.26 -1.61 -1.80
CA LEU A 43 -7.29 -2.54 -1.23
C LEU A 43 -7.99 -3.60 -0.35
N LEU A 44 -8.98 -3.19 0.46
CA LEU A 44 -9.87 -4.09 1.21
C LEU A 44 -10.70 -4.99 0.29
N GLN A 45 -11.21 -4.45 -0.83
CA GLN A 45 -11.95 -5.24 -1.81
C GLN A 45 -11.07 -6.32 -2.45
N GLY A 46 -9.83 -5.99 -2.79
CA GLY A 46 -8.84 -6.98 -3.25
C GLY A 46 -8.62 -8.09 -2.23
N TYR A 47 -8.50 -7.74 -0.93
CA TYR A 47 -8.42 -8.74 0.13
C TYR A 47 -9.69 -9.58 0.31
N ASN A 48 -10.88 -9.01 0.07
CA ASN A 48 -12.13 -9.75 0.14
C ASN A 48 -12.32 -10.70 -1.06
N GLN A 49 -11.72 -10.40 -2.20
CA GLN A 49 -11.74 -11.27 -3.38
C GLN A 49 -10.75 -12.43 -3.28
N CYS A 50 -9.73 -12.34 -2.43
CA CYS A 50 -8.81 -13.44 -2.16
C CYS A 50 -9.49 -14.55 -1.35
N ASN A 51 -9.26 -15.80 -1.76
CA ASN A 51 -9.91 -16.98 -1.17
C ASN A 51 -9.24 -17.45 0.13
N GLY A 52 -8.01 -16.99 0.41
CA GLY A 52 -7.27 -17.37 1.62
C GLY A 52 -6.32 -16.30 2.12
N GLU A 53 -5.96 -16.39 3.40
CA GLU A 53 -5.04 -15.43 4.04
C GLU A 53 -3.68 -15.37 3.35
N LYS A 54 -3.17 -16.51 2.87
CA LYS A 54 -1.91 -16.57 2.13
C LYS A 54 -1.95 -15.78 0.82
N GLU A 55 -3.10 -15.71 0.15
CA GLU A 55 -3.25 -14.89 -1.05
C GLU A 55 -3.31 -13.40 -0.68
N LYS A 56 -4.02 -13.06 0.40
CA LYS A 56 -4.09 -11.70 0.93
C LYS A 56 -2.71 -11.18 1.34
N GLU A 57 -1.93 -12.00 2.05
CA GLU A 57 -0.55 -11.67 2.42
C GLU A 57 0.37 -11.50 1.20
N LYS A 58 0.04 -12.08 0.04
CA LYS A 58 0.82 -11.96 -1.20
C LYS A 58 0.27 -10.92 -2.18
N LEU A 59 -0.92 -10.37 -1.92
CA LEU A 59 -1.60 -9.45 -2.84
C LEU A 59 -0.74 -8.25 -3.22
N LEU A 60 0.01 -7.71 -2.26
CA LEU A 60 0.88 -6.55 -2.49
C LEU A 60 2.34 -6.96 -2.75
N GLU A 61 2.73 -8.23 -2.52
CA GLU A 61 4.15 -8.63 -2.54
C GLU A 61 4.79 -8.42 -3.92
N ASN A 62 4.03 -8.66 -4.98
CA ASN A 62 4.49 -8.63 -6.37
C ASN A 62 4.36 -7.25 -7.01
N ILE A 63 3.88 -6.25 -6.29
CA ILE A 63 3.82 -4.87 -6.77
C ILE A 63 5.25 -4.38 -7.01
N MET A 64 5.51 -3.98 -8.26
CA MET A 64 6.79 -3.43 -8.67
C MET A 64 6.89 -1.97 -8.25
N VAL A 65 7.96 -1.68 -7.54
CA VAL A 65 8.31 -0.37 -7.01
C VAL A 65 9.51 0.11 -7.79
N ARG A 66 9.29 1.12 -8.63
CA ARG A 66 10.36 1.77 -9.37
C ARG A 66 10.94 2.89 -8.52
N ARG A 67 12.22 2.80 -8.18
CA ARG A 67 12.94 3.83 -7.44
C ARG A 67 13.99 4.46 -8.34
N GLY A 68 13.86 5.77 -8.58
CA GLY A 68 14.78 6.57 -9.41
C GLY A 68 14.35 6.72 -10.87
N GLY A 69 14.99 7.66 -11.58
CA GLY A 69 14.77 7.95 -13.00
C GLY A 69 15.96 7.53 -13.88
N GLY A 70 15.70 7.16 -15.14
CA GLY A 70 16.73 6.80 -16.12
C GLY A 70 17.34 5.40 -15.93
N VAL A 71 18.59 5.23 -16.37
CA VAL A 71 19.33 3.95 -16.42
C VAL A 71 19.66 3.40 -15.02
N LEU A 72 19.63 4.26 -13.99
CA LEU A 72 19.83 3.87 -12.58
C LEU A 72 18.52 3.51 -11.86
N ALA A 73 17.40 3.41 -12.59
CA ALA A 73 16.13 3.00 -12.00
C ALA A 73 16.27 1.58 -11.44
N THR A 74 16.10 1.46 -10.12
CA THR A 74 16.08 0.16 -9.45
C THR A 74 14.63 -0.30 -9.34
N ASN A 75 14.36 -1.52 -9.79
CA ASN A 75 13.08 -2.17 -9.62
C ASN A 75 13.18 -3.05 -8.37
N ARG A 76 12.51 -2.63 -7.30
CA ARG A 76 12.32 -3.45 -6.10
C ARG A 76 10.87 -3.90 -6.04
N ARG A 77 10.58 -4.99 -5.35
CA ARG A 77 9.20 -5.38 -5.02
C ARG A 77 8.85 -4.84 -3.64
N VAL A 78 7.56 -4.68 -3.35
CA VAL A 78 7.09 -4.38 -1.99
C VAL A 78 7.55 -5.47 -1.02
N GLY A 79 7.50 -6.73 -1.46
CA GLY A 79 7.97 -7.89 -0.71
C GLY A 79 6.95 -8.44 0.29
N LYS A 80 7.12 -9.72 0.63
CA LYS A 80 6.19 -10.49 1.48
C LYS A 80 5.93 -9.86 2.85
N GLU A 81 6.96 -9.28 3.46
CA GLU A 81 6.86 -8.77 4.83
C GLU A 81 6.00 -7.51 4.93
N MET A 82 6.17 -6.59 3.98
CA MET A 82 5.36 -5.38 3.90
C MET A 82 3.91 -5.71 3.52
N SER A 83 3.72 -6.62 2.56
CA SER A 83 2.39 -7.06 2.15
C SER A 83 1.63 -7.70 3.33
N ARG A 84 2.28 -8.58 4.09
CA ARG A 84 1.73 -9.18 5.31
C ARG A 84 1.39 -8.13 6.38
N ARG A 85 2.27 -7.16 6.63
CA ARG A 85 2.03 -6.10 7.62
C ARG A 85 0.81 -5.25 7.28
N ILE A 86 0.65 -4.85 6.02
CA ILE A 86 -0.50 -4.04 5.58
C ILE A 86 -1.79 -4.86 5.71
N TYR A 87 -1.76 -6.14 5.31
CA TYR A 87 -2.88 -7.05 5.50
C TYR A 87 -3.27 -7.12 6.99
N LEU A 88 -2.32 -7.46 7.86
CA LEU A 88 -2.56 -7.56 9.29
C LEU A 88 -3.09 -6.24 9.85
N PHE A 89 -2.54 -5.09 9.50
CA PHE A 89 -3.02 -3.80 10.01
C PHE A 89 -4.47 -3.49 9.60
N LEU A 90 -4.93 -3.98 8.44
CA LEU A 90 -6.28 -3.73 7.93
C LEU A 90 -7.31 -4.79 8.34
N THR A 91 -6.87 -6.02 8.63
CA THR A 91 -7.77 -7.14 8.98
C THR A 91 -7.70 -7.53 10.44
N THR A 92 -6.60 -7.24 11.13
CA THR A 92 -6.49 -7.49 12.57
C THR A 92 -7.52 -6.64 13.30
N ARG A 93 -8.22 -7.28 14.22
CA ARG A 93 -9.06 -6.61 15.22
C ARG A 93 -8.35 -6.49 16.56
N ASP A 94 -7.12 -7.01 16.64
CA ASP A 94 -6.31 -6.96 17.85
C ASP A 94 -5.41 -5.71 17.82
N PRO A 95 -5.57 -4.78 18.79
CA PRO A 95 -4.76 -3.58 18.89
C PRO A 95 -3.42 -3.78 19.62
N ASN A 96 -3.08 -5.01 20.07
CA ASN A 96 -1.86 -5.28 20.87
C ASN A 96 -0.73 -5.98 20.09
#